data_AF-A0A0E9NCV0-F1
#
_entry.id   AF-A0A0E9NCV0-F1
#
_cell.length_a   1.000
_cell.length_b   1.000
_cell.length_c   1.000
_cell.angle_alpha   90.00
_cell.angle_beta   90.00
_cell.angle_gamma   90.00
#
_symmetry.space_group_name_H-M   'P 1'
#
loop_
_entity.id
_entity.type
_entity.pdbx_description
1 polymer ?
#
loop_
_entity_poly.entity_id
_entity_poly.type
_entity_poly.pdbx_seq_one_letter_code
_entity_poly.pdbx_strand_id
1 'polypeptide(L)'
;MGILDIVPAGVIVGEDVRKLFKYAQEHNFAIPAMNCTSSSTVVACLEAARDAKSPVIIQVSQGGAAYFAGKGVDNKNQEASIKGAIAAAHFVRTIAPVYGIPVVMHTDHCAAKLLPWLDGMLDEDERYFKEHGYPLFSSHMIDLSEEPKEENIATTKKYLQRAAPMKQWLEMEIGITGGEEDGVNNEDVDNSLLYTQPEDIWDVQRELSEVSPYFSIAAAFGNVHGVYKPGNVKLQPELLGKHQAYVKEQLKTEDDKPVFLVFHGGSGSSKEEYQTAISFGTVKCNLDTDMQFAYLKGMRDYILEKKDYLMTQVGNPDGEDKPNKKYFDPRVWVREGL
;
A
#
# COMPACT_ATOMS: atom_id res chain seq x y z
N MET A 1 6.63 -20.21 16.75
CA MET A 1 6.90 -20.04 15.31
C MET A 1 6.68 -18.58 15.01
N GLY A 2 7.69 -17.88 14.50
CA GLY A 2 7.58 -16.50 14.04
C GLY A 2 7.38 -16.45 12.53
N ILE A 3 7.06 -15.27 11.98
CA ILE A 3 6.81 -15.13 10.53
C ILE A 3 8.00 -15.56 9.66
N LEU A 4 9.23 -15.41 10.18
CA LEU A 4 10.46 -15.83 9.52
C LEU A 4 10.64 -17.35 9.39
N ASP A 5 9.87 -18.14 10.16
CA ASP A 5 9.83 -19.60 10.00
C ASP A 5 8.95 -20.00 8.80
N ILE A 6 8.19 -19.05 8.23
CA ILE A 6 7.18 -19.26 7.19
C ILE A 6 7.63 -18.66 5.86
N VAL A 7 8.19 -17.45 5.92
CA VAL A 7 8.66 -16.68 4.74
C VAL A 7 10.01 -16.04 5.03
N PRO A 8 10.89 -15.88 4.01
CA PRO A 8 12.22 -15.34 4.22
C PRO A 8 12.20 -13.82 4.49
N ALA A 9 13.31 -13.32 5.04
CA ALA A 9 13.57 -11.88 5.09
C ALA A 9 13.92 -11.32 3.70
N GLY A 10 13.68 -10.02 3.50
CA GLY A 10 13.79 -9.34 2.21
C GLY A 10 12.46 -9.28 1.47
N VAL A 11 12.51 -8.88 0.20
CA VAL A 11 11.29 -8.77 -0.62
C VAL A 11 10.78 -10.17 -0.99
N ILE A 12 9.57 -10.50 -0.54
CA ILE A 12 8.90 -11.78 -0.79
C ILE A 12 7.99 -11.69 -2.01
N VAL A 13 7.75 -12.79 -2.71
CA VAL A 13 6.98 -12.85 -3.96
C VAL A 13 6.25 -14.20 -4.06
N GLY A 14 5.26 -14.33 -4.93
CA GLY A 14 4.63 -15.62 -5.20
C GLY A 14 3.92 -16.22 -4.00
N GLU A 15 4.13 -17.52 -3.79
CA GLU A 15 3.50 -18.27 -2.70
C GLU A 15 3.86 -17.73 -1.31
N ASP A 16 5.01 -17.07 -1.15
CA ASP A 16 5.37 -16.50 0.14
C ASP A 16 4.46 -15.32 0.53
N VAL A 17 3.99 -14.52 -0.43
CA VAL A 17 2.96 -13.50 -0.16
C VAL A 17 1.67 -14.16 0.33
N ARG A 18 1.26 -15.25 -0.33
CA ARG A 18 0.05 -16.01 0.03
C ARG A 18 0.15 -16.63 1.42
N LYS A 19 1.30 -17.24 1.76
CA LYS A 19 1.58 -17.78 3.10
C LYS A 19 1.54 -16.70 4.16
N LEU A 20 2.13 -15.53 3.90
CA LEU A 20 2.10 -14.40 4.81
C LEU A 20 0.66 -13.95 5.08
N PHE A 21 -0.17 -13.81 4.04
CA PHE A 21 -1.57 -13.41 4.22
C PHE A 21 -2.43 -14.50 4.89
N LYS A 22 -2.21 -15.79 4.59
CA LYS A 22 -2.88 -16.87 5.32
C LYS A 22 -2.51 -16.87 6.80
N TYR A 23 -1.22 -16.72 7.11
CA TYR A 23 -0.76 -16.58 8.49
C TYR A 23 -1.39 -15.37 9.18
N ALA A 24 -1.53 -14.24 8.47
CA ALA A 24 -2.22 -13.05 8.98
C ALA A 24 -3.70 -13.31 9.34
N GLN A 25 -4.44 -14.02 8.48
CA GLN A 25 -5.82 -14.42 8.74
C GLN A 25 -5.94 -15.37 9.95
N GLU A 26 -5.07 -16.38 10.02
CA GLU A 26 -5.03 -17.40 11.09
C GLU A 26 -4.68 -16.79 12.45
N HIS A 27 -3.78 -15.81 12.47
CA HIS A 27 -3.29 -15.16 13.69
C HIS A 27 -3.96 -13.82 14.00
N ASN A 28 -5.00 -13.43 13.24
CA ASN A 28 -5.79 -12.21 13.45
C ASN A 28 -4.95 -10.92 13.54
N PHE A 29 -4.11 -10.69 12.53
CA PHE A 29 -3.44 -9.41 12.34
C PHE A 29 -3.51 -8.96 10.87
N ALA A 30 -3.34 -7.66 10.64
CA ALA A 30 -3.11 -7.10 9.31
C ALA A 30 -1.71 -6.50 9.22
N ILE A 31 -1.21 -6.41 8.00
CA ILE A 31 0.11 -5.88 7.69
C ILE A 31 -0.08 -4.43 7.26
N PRO A 32 0.61 -3.46 7.88
CA PRO A 32 0.55 -2.08 7.43
C PRO A 32 1.19 -1.96 6.05
N ALA A 33 0.50 -1.28 5.14
CA ALA A 33 0.99 -0.91 3.84
C ALA A 33 1.22 0.59 3.77
N MET A 34 2.50 0.96 3.70
CA MET A 34 2.94 2.35 3.86
C MET A 34 3.29 2.93 2.49
N ASN A 35 2.62 4.01 2.11
CA ASN A 35 3.00 4.78 0.92
C ASN A 35 4.36 5.43 1.14
N CYS A 36 5.27 5.20 0.20
CA CYS A 36 6.62 5.72 0.23
C CYS A 36 6.89 6.62 -0.97
N THR A 37 7.69 7.65 -0.75
CA THR A 37 8.05 8.63 -1.79
C THR A 37 9.56 8.85 -1.89
N SER A 38 10.35 8.32 -0.96
CA SER A 38 11.81 8.46 -0.97
C SER A 38 12.50 7.28 -0.31
N SER A 39 13.82 7.20 -0.46
CA SER A 39 14.63 6.27 0.33
C SER A 39 14.45 6.48 1.84
N SER A 40 14.26 7.73 2.28
CA SER A 40 14.07 8.08 3.69
C SER A 40 12.77 7.49 4.26
N THR A 41 11.65 7.63 3.56
CA THR A 41 10.35 7.07 4.01
C THR A 41 10.36 5.55 3.97
N VAL A 42 11.05 4.93 3.00
CA VAL A 42 11.25 3.47 2.97
C VAL A 42 12.06 3.03 4.18
N VAL A 43 13.16 3.71 4.50
CA VAL A 43 14.00 3.41 5.67
C VAL A 43 13.19 3.51 6.96
N ALA A 44 12.36 4.55 7.14
CA ALA A 44 11.49 4.70 8.30
C ALA A 44 10.56 3.49 8.48
N CYS A 45 9.91 3.06 7.40
CA CYS A 45 8.99 1.91 7.43
C CYS A 45 9.70 0.60 7.75
N LEU A 46 10.85 0.34 7.13
CA LEU A 46 11.65 -0.87 7.37
C LEU A 46 12.20 -0.90 8.79
N GLU A 47 12.65 0.24 9.32
CA GLU A 47 13.16 0.36 10.68
C GLU A 47 12.05 0.11 11.71
N ALA A 48 10.89 0.74 11.55
CA ALA A 48 9.75 0.53 12.42
C ALA A 48 9.30 -0.94 12.43
N ALA A 49 9.21 -1.57 11.26
CA ALA A 49 8.82 -2.97 11.14
C ALA A 49 9.85 -3.94 11.75
N ARG A 50 11.15 -3.67 11.58
CA ARG A 50 12.22 -4.42 12.26
C ARG A 50 12.08 -4.35 13.78
N ASP A 51 11.89 -3.15 14.31
CA ASP A 51 11.83 -2.93 15.76
C ASP A 51 10.55 -3.52 16.36
N ALA A 52 9.45 -3.49 15.61
CA ALA A 52 8.20 -4.18 15.93
C ALA A 52 8.25 -5.71 15.68
N LYS A 53 9.31 -6.22 15.04
CA LYS A 53 9.47 -7.63 14.61
C LYS A 53 8.30 -8.11 13.75
N SER A 54 7.83 -7.27 12.86
CA SER A 54 6.66 -7.51 12.00
C SER A 54 7.04 -7.50 10.52
N PRO A 55 6.26 -8.20 9.66
CA PRO A 55 6.30 -7.94 8.23
C PRO A 55 5.75 -6.54 7.91
N VAL A 56 6.07 -6.03 6.72
CA VAL A 56 5.56 -4.74 6.24
C VAL A 56 5.30 -4.79 4.73
N ILE A 57 4.32 -4.02 4.26
CA ILE A 57 4.14 -3.75 2.84
C ILE A 57 4.68 -2.33 2.58
N ILE A 58 5.62 -2.22 1.64
CA ILE A 58 6.06 -0.94 1.10
C ILE A 58 5.31 -0.75 -0.21
N GLN A 59 4.52 0.33 -0.30
CA GLN A 59 3.79 0.66 -1.52
C GLN A 59 4.19 2.01 -2.08
N VAL A 60 4.09 2.15 -3.39
CA VAL A 60 4.24 3.44 -4.09
C VAL A 60 2.95 3.72 -4.86
N SER A 61 2.33 4.87 -4.59
CA SER A 61 1.25 5.38 -5.43
C SER A 61 1.79 5.89 -6.76
N GLN A 62 0.92 6.19 -7.73
CA GLN A 62 1.34 6.74 -9.01
C GLN A 62 2.15 8.03 -8.84
N GLY A 63 1.69 8.91 -7.95
CA GLY A 63 2.36 10.16 -7.61
C GLY A 63 3.63 9.97 -6.80
N GLY A 64 3.62 9.02 -5.84
CA GLY A 64 4.80 8.66 -5.05
C GLY A 64 5.92 8.08 -5.91
N ALA A 65 5.56 7.23 -6.87
CA ALA A 65 6.48 6.69 -7.87
C ALA A 65 7.06 7.82 -8.75
N ALA A 66 6.24 8.73 -9.26
CA ALA A 66 6.76 9.88 -10.01
C ALA A 66 7.71 10.76 -9.17
N TYR A 67 7.44 10.90 -7.87
CA TYR A 67 8.33 11.61 -6.96
C TYR A 67 9.69 10.91 -6.81
N PHE A 68 9.71 9.57 -6.75
CA PHE A 68 10.94 8.77 -6.73
C PHE A 68 11.81 9.00 -7.97
N ALA A 69 11.21 9.17 -9.15
CA ALA A 69 11.94 9.57 -10.36
C ALA A 69 12.41 11.03 -10.31
N GLY A 70 11.68 11.86 -9.58
CA GLY A 70 11.93 13.29 -9.40
C GLY A 70 10.95 14.12 -10.21
N LYS A 71 10.36 15.14 -9.57
CA LYS A 71 9.34 16.03 -10.19
C LYS A 71 9.80 16.81 -11.43
N GLY A 72 11.09 16.79 -11.75
CA GLY A 72 11.65 17.39 -12.97
C GLY A 72 11.53 16.51 -14.22
N VAL A 73 11.13 15.24 -14.08
CA VAL A 73 10.92 14.30 -15.18
C VAL A 73 9.46 14.40 -15.68
N ASP A 74 9.26 14.43 -17.00
CA ASP A 74 7.92 14.48 -17.59
C ASP A 74 7.15 13.17 -17.31
N ASN A 75 5.85 13.29 -17.04
CA ASN A 75 5.01 12.16 -16.67
C ASN A 75 3.75 12.01 -17.55
N LYS A 76 3.67 12.72 -18.69
CA LYS A 76 2.50 12.65 -19.59
C LYS A 76 2.15 11.23 -20.04
N ASN A 77 3.17 10.40 -20.24
CA ASN A 77 3.03 9.00 -20.65
C ASN A 77 3.38 8.03 -19.51
N GLN A 78 3.23 8.45 -18.26
CA GLN A 78 3.56 7.66 -17.05
C GLN A 78 5.05 7.29 -16.91
N GLU A 79 5.95 7.85 -17.72
CA GLU A 79 7.38 7.49 -17.72
C GLU A 79 8.04 7.71 -16.37
N ALA A 80 7.78 8.85 -15.71
CA ALA A 80 8.32 9.13 -14.37
C ALA A 80 7.77 8.15 -13.33
N SER A 81 6.47 7.85 -13.37
CA SER A 81 5.86 6.87 -12.46
C SER A 81 6.41 5.45 -12.69
N ILE A 82 6.58 5.01 -13.94
CA ILE A 82 7.15 3.70 -14.27
C ILE A 82 8.60 3.64 -13.75
N LYS A 83 9.47 4.58 -14.15
CA LYS A 83 10.89 4.55 -13.78
C LYS A 83 11.11 4.74 -12.28
N GLY A 84 10.31 5.58 -11.64
CA GLY A 84 10.41 5.82 -10.21
C GLY A 84 9.92 4.64 -9.37
N ALA A 85 8.85 3.95 -9.80
CA ALA A 85 8.41 2.71 -9.15
C ALA A 85 9.50 1.62 -9.25
N ILE A 86 10.09 1.45 -10.44
CA ILE A 86 11.19 0.49 -10.68
C ILE A 86 12.40 0.82 -9.80
N ALA A 87 12.78 2.10 -9.72
CA ALA A 87 13.87 2.55 -8.87
C ALA A 87 13.59 2.28 -7.38
N ALA A 88 12.37 2.56 -6.91
CA ALA A 88 11.94 2.26 -5.56
C ALA A 88 12.00 0.76 -5.26
N ALA A 89 11.48 -0.08 -6.16
CA ALA A 89 11.52 -1.53 -6.01
C ALA A 89 12.96 -2.06 -5.91
N HIS A 90 13.87 -1.62 -6.79
CA HIS A 90 15.28 -1.99 -6.69
C HIS A 90 15.92 -1.54 -5.38
N PHE A 91 15.63 -0.32 -4.92
CA PHE A 91 16.12 0.17 -3.63
C PHE A 91 15.62 -0.72 -2.47
N VAL A 92 14.31 -0.99 -2.41
CA VAL A 92 13.69 -1.82 -1.38
C VAL A 92 14.26 -3.24 -1.40
N ARG A 93 14.38 -3.87 -2.58
CA ARG A 93 15.00 -5.21 -2.72
C ARG A 93 16.44 -5.24 -2.23
N THR A 94 17.19 -4.16 -2.47
CA THR A 94 18.59 -4.05 -2.04
C THR A 94 18.70 -3.94 -0.53
N ILE A 95 17.83 -3.14 0.11
CA ILE A 95 18.00 -2.77 1.51
C ILE A 95 17.18 -3.63 2.49
N ALA A 96 16.03 -4.17 2.09
CA ALA A 96 15.15 -4.95 2.96
C ALA A 96 15.85 -6.14 3.68
N PRO A 97 16.75 -6.92 3.03
CA PRO A 97 17.46 -8.00 3.72
C PRO A 97 18.30 -7.53 4.93
N VAL A 98 18.81 -6.29 4.90
CA VAL A 98 19.58 -5.71 6.01
C VAL A 98 18.72 -5.50 7.26
N TYR A 99 17.42 -5.26 7.08
CA TYR A 99 16.46 -5.10 8.18
C TYR A 99 15.96 -6.45 8.73
N GLY A 100 16.23 -7.57 8.06
CA GLY A 100 15.93 -8.91 8.59
C GLY A 100 14.44 -9.22 8.73
N ILE A 101 13.57 -8.55 7.96
CA ILE A 101 12.12 -8.74 7.98
C ILE A 101 11.58 -9.11 6.59
N PRO A 102 10.43 -9.81 6.49
CA PRO A 102 9.71 -10.00 5.24
C PRO A 102 9.07 -8.69 4.77
N VAL A 103 9.24 -8.36 3.49
CA VAL A 103 8.68 -7.15 2.88
C VAL A 103 7.91 -7.50 1.63
N VAL A 104 6.70 -7.00 1.49
CA VAL A 104 5.94 -7.03 0.23
C VAL A 104 6.17 -5.68 -0.46
N MET A 105 6.65 -5.70 -1.70
CA MET A 105 6.77 -4.50 -2.55
C MET A 105 5.54 -4.39 -3.43
N HIS A 106 4.77 -3.31 -3.27
CA HIS A 106 3.46 -3.11 -3.87
C HIS A 106 3.37 -1.78 -4.64
N THR A 107 2.39 -1.65 -5.53
CA THR A 107 1.99 -0.36 -6.10
C THR A 107 0.51 -0.11 -5.81
N ASP A 108 0.20 1.11 -5.44
CA ASP A 108 -1.16 1.53 -5.02
C ASP A 108 -2.10 1.78 -6.21
N HIS A 109 -3.25 2.41 -5.95
CA HIS A 109 -4.34 2.70 -6.88
C HIS A 109 -3.90 3.00 -8.32
N CYS A 110 -4.46 2.22 -9.25
CA CYS A 110 -4.24 2.38 -10.68
C CYS A 110 -5.59 2.39 -11.41
N ALA A 111 -6.16 3.59 -11.53
CA ALA A 111 -7.38 3.86 -12.28
C ALA A 111 -7.26 3.54 -13.78
N ALA A 112 -8.39 3.48 -14.49
CA ALA A 112 -8.43 3.22 -15.93
C ALA A 112 -7.48 4.12 -16.74
N LYS A 113 -7.44 5.41 -16.39
CA LYS A 113 -6.54 6.42 -17.00
C LYS A 113 -5.05 6.18 -16.73
N LEU A 114 -4.72 5.40 -15.70
CA LEU A 114 -3.37 5.10 -15.24
C LEU A 114 -2.88 3.72 -15.69
N LEU A 115 -3.69 2.90 -16.35
CA LEU A 115 -3.29 1.57 -16.85
C LEU A 115 -1.96 1.55 -17.62
N PRO A 116 -1.56 2.57 -18.41
CA PRO A 116 -0.23 2.59 -19.02
C PRO A 116 0.94 2.52 -18.00
N TRP A 117 0.73 3.00 -16.78
CA TRP A 117 1.70 2.84 -15.68
C TRP A 117 1.81 1.38 -15.26
N LEU A 118 0.68 0.71 -15.03
CA LEU A 118 0.63 -0.72 -14.68
C LEU A 118 1.23 -1.59 -15.79
N ASP A 119 0.91 -1.30 -17.06
CA ASP A 119 1.50 -1.98 -18.21
C ASP A 119 3.02 -1.89 -18.20
N GLY A 120 3.57 -0.70 -17.97
CA GLY A 120 5.02 -0.49 -17.90
C GLY A 120 5.70 -1.16 -16.71
N MET A 121 4.99 -1.33 -15.59
CA MET A 121 5.51 -2.09 -14.44
C MET A 121 5.50 -3.59 -14.73
N LEU A 122 4.42 -4.12 -15.31
CA LEU A 122 4.34 -5.54 -15.71
C LEU A 122 5.33 -5.90 -16.82
N ASP A 123 5.60 -4.99 -17.76
CA ASP A 123 6.67 -5.17 -18.76
C ASP A 123 8.03 -5.39 -18.07
N GLU A 124 8.32 -4.60 -17.04
CA GLU A 124 9.56 -4.71 -16.27
C GLU A 124 9.57 -5.98 -15.39
N ASP A 125 8.44 -6.34 -14.76
CA ASP A 125 8.34 -7.59 -14.01
C ASP A 125 8.58 -8.81 -14.90
N GLU A 126 8.01 -8.85 -16.10
CA GLU A 126 8.25 -9.91 -17.06
C GLU A 126 9.72 -9.98 -17.49
N ARG A 127 10.35 -8.83 -17.71
CA ARG A 127 11.79 -8.75 -18.03
C ARG A 127 12.63 -9.30 -16.88
N TYR A 128 12.35 -8.83 -15.67
CA TYR A 128 13.06 -9.20 -14.45
C TYR A 128 12.83 -10.69 -14.09
N PHE A 129 11.61 -11.20 -14.29
CA PHE A 129 11.26 -12.61 -14.10
C PHE A 129 12.02 -13.53 -15.06
N LYS A 130 12.20 -13.14 -16.33
CA LYS A 130 13.02 -13.91 -17.29
C LYS A 130 14.48 -14.03 -16.85
N GLU A 131 15.01 -13.01 -16.17
CA GLU A 131 16.41 -12.96 -15.72
C GLU A 131 16.62 -13.63 -14.35
N HIS A 132 15.66 -13.50 -13.44
CA HIS A 132 15.82 -13.86 -12.03
C HIS A 132 14.92 -15.01 -11.54
N GLY A 133 13.88 -15.37 -12.31
CA GLY A 133 12.90 -16.39 -11.94
C GLY A 133 11.83 -15.92 -10.94
N TYR A 134 11.76 -14.62 -10.65
CA TYR A 134 10.74 -13.98 -9.82
C TYR A 134 10.51 -12.52 -10.27
N PRO A 135 9.32 -11.94 -10.07
CA PRO A 135 9.02 -10.56 -10.48
C PRO A 135 9.77 -9.53 -9.60
N LEU A 136 9.90 -8.31 -10.12
CA LEU A 136 10.52 -7.18 -9.40
C LEU A 136 9.62 -6.77 -8.22
N PHE A 137 8.32 -6.62 -8.47
CA PHE A 137 7.29 -6.32 -7.48
C PHE A 137 6.63 -7.59 -6.94
N SER A 138 6.23 -7.55 -5.67
CA SER A 138 5.45 -8.62 -5.05
C SER A 138 4.00 -8.60 -5.52
N SER A 139 3.44 -7.40 -5.68
CA SER A 139 2.04 -7.20 -6.01
C SER A 139 1.79 -5.86 -6.71
N HIS A 140 0.69 -5.78 -7.46
CA HIS A 140 0.15 -4.53 -8.00
C HIS A 140 -1.30 -4.35 -7.61
N MET A 141 -1.78 -3.11 -7.61
CA MET A 141 -3.19 -2.79 -7.46
C MET A 141 -3.79 -2.31 -8.78
N ILE A 142 -5.03 -2.71 -9.03
CA ILE A 142 -5.88 -2.16 -10.08
C ILE A 142 -7.17 -1.65 -9.42
N ASP A 143 -7.48 -0.38 -9.68
CA ASP A 143 -8.67 0.27 -9.13
C ASP A 143 -9.57 0.69 -10.29
N LEU A 144 -10.55 -0.13 -10.64
CA LEU A 144 -11.57 0.26 -11.62
C LEU A 144 -12.93 0.38 -10.93
N SER A 145 -12.94 0.81 -9.67
CA SER A 145 -14.16 0.97 -8.87
C SER A 145 -15.18 1.94 -9.48
N GLU A 146 -14.71 2.95 -10.21
CA GLU A 146 -15.54 3.92 -10.94
C GLU A 146 -16.14 3.34 -12.23
N GLU A 147 -15.59 2.24 -12.75
CA GLU A 147 -16.07 1.59 -13.97
C GLU A 147 -17.22 0.62 -13.66
N PRO A 148 -18.05 0.25 -14.65
CA PRO A 148 -19.07 -0.77 -14.46
C PRO A 148 -18.45 -2.06 -13.91
N LYS A 149 -19.08 -2.66 -12.89
CA LYS A 149 -18.57 -3.88 -12.20
C LYS A 149 -18.07 -4.96 -13.16
N GLU A 150 -18.84 -5.25 -14.21
CA GLU A 150 -18.49 -6.27 -15.20
C GLU A 150 -17.20 -5.92 -15.98
N GLU A 151 -16.99 -4.65 -16.29
CA GLU A 151 -15.79 -4.16 -16.97
C GLU A 151 -14.57 -4.15 -16.05
N ASN A 152 -14.77 -3.76 -14.78
CA ASN A 152 -13.75 -3.85 -13.73
C ASN A 152 -13.26 -5.31 -13.57
N ILE A 153 -14.18 -6.25 -13.38
CA ILE A 153 -13.87 -7.69 -13.25
C ILE A 153 -13.20 -8.22 -14.50
N ALA A 154 -13.74 -7.94 -15.70
CA ALA A 154 -13.18 -8.44 -16.95
C ALA A 154 -11.76 -7.91 -17.21
N THR A 155 -11.50 -6.63 -16.92
CA THR A 155 -10.18 -6.01 -17.12
C THR A 155 -9.18 -6.53 -16.10
N THR A 156 -9.55 -6.59 -14.82
CA THR A 156 -8.72 -7.16 -13.76
C THR A 156 -8.39 -8.63 -14.03
N LYS A 157 -9.34 -9.43 -14.52
CA LYS A 157 -9.11 -10.83 -14.92
C LYS A 157 -8.03 -10.93 -16.01
N LYS A 158 -8.00 -10.02 -16.99
CA LYS A 158 -6.95 -9.98 -18.03
C LYS A 158 -5.57 -9.65 -17.45
N TYR A 159 -5.49 -8.68 -16.53
CA TYR A 159 -4.23 -8.37 -15.85
C TYR A 159 -3.77 -9.51 -14.94
N LEU A 160 -4.69 -10.17 -14.24
CA LEU A 160 -4.35 -11.35 -13.44
C LEU A 160 -3.83 -12.50 -14.32
N GLN A 161 -4.38 -12.69 -15.53
CA GLN A 161 -3.87 -13.68 -16.49
C GLN A 161 -2.42 -13.38 -16.90
N ARG A 162 -2.07 -12.10 -17.02
CA ARG A 162 -0.70 -11.64 -17.32
C ARG A 162 0.25 -11.84 -16.13
N ALA A 163 -0.21 -11.59 -14.90
CA ALA A 163 0.55 -11.72 -13.66
C ALA A 163 0.72 -13.17 -13.17
N ALA A 164 -0.26 -14.05 -13.46
CA ALA A 164 -0.34 -15.42 -12.94
C ALA A 164 0.89 -16.31 -13.25
N PRO A 165 1.51 -16.28 -14.45
CA PRO A 165 2.73 -17.05 -14.72
C PRO A 165 3.90 -16.70 -13.79
N MET A 166 3.96 -15.45 -13.31
CA MET A 166 4.98 -14.97 -12.37
C MET A 166 4.58 -15.21 -10.91
N LYS A 167 3.37 -15.76 -10.66
CA LYS A 167 2.72 -15.84 -9.36
C LYS A 167 2.62 -14.47 -8.67
N GLN A 168 2.59 -13.40 -9.45
CA GLN A 168 2.53 -12.06 -8.91
C GLN A 168 1.11 -11.78 -8.41
N TRP A 169 1.02 -11.09 -7.28
CA TRP A 169 -0.25 -10.86 -6.60
C TRP A 169 -0.96 -9.63 -7.19
N LEU A 170 -2.28 -9.71 -7.39
CA LEU A 170 -3.08 -8.58 -7.86
C LEU A 170 -4.11 -8.18 -6.80
N GLU A 171 -4.04 -6.94 -6.35
CA GLU A 171 -5.07 -6.32 -5.52
C GLU A 171 -6.09 -5.63 -6.42
N MET A 172 -7.37 -5.84 -6.14
CA MET A 172 -8.48 -5.25 -6.86
C MET A 172 -9.35 -4.44 -5.91
N GLU A 173 -9.86 -3.31 -6.38
CA GLU A 173 -10.92 -2.58 -5.69
C GLU A 173 -12.28 -2.74 -6.38
N ILE A 174 -13.33 -2.86 -5.56
CA ILE A 174 -14.71 -2.93 -6.02
C ILE A 174 -15.66 -2.17 -5.07
N GLY A 175 -16.60 -1.44 -5.67
CA GLY A 175 -17.45 -0.48 -4.97
C GLY A 175 -16.76 0.87 -4.86
N ILE A 176 -17.54 1.94 -4.62
CA ILE A 176 -17.01 3.30 -4.60
C ILE A 176 -16.58 3.67 -3.18
N THR A 177 -15.31 3.92 -2.98
CA THR A 177 -14.77 4.49 -1.73
C THR A 177 -14.96 6.01 -1.70
N GLY A 178 -15.23 6.58 -0.53
CA GLY A 178 -15.40 8.03 -0.39
C GLY A 178 -14.07 8.79 -0.37
N GLY A 179 -14.11 10.11 -0.58
CA GLY A 179 -12.94 10.99 -0.42
C GLY A 179 -12.08 11.13 -1.68
N GLU A 180 -10.83 11.59 -1.51
CA GLU A 180 -9.90 11.83 -2.62
C GLU A 180 -8.58 11.06 -2.45
N GLU A 181 -8.23 10.23 -3.44
CA GLU A 181 -6.90 9.61 -3.56
C GLU A 181 -6.39 9.70 -5.01
N ASP A 182 -5.11 10.05 -5.19
CA ASP A 182 -4.43 10.11 -6.50
C ASP A 182 -5.22 10.84 -7.63
N GLY A 183 -6.00 11.86 -7.26
CA GLY A 183 -6.81 12.67 -8.20
C GLY A 183 -8.11 12.02 -8.66
N VAL A 184 -8.63 11.05 -7.90
CA VAL A 184 -10.01 10.54 -7.93
C VAL A 184 -10.73 11.13 -6.72
N ASN A 185 -11.87 11.82 -6.89
CA ASN A 185 -12.61 12.48 -5.80
C ASN A 185 -14.08 12.05 -5.80
N ASN A 186 -14.47 11.37 -4.72
CA ASN A 186 -15.79 10.77 -4.48
C ASN A 186 -16.53 11.42 -3.32
N GLU A 187 -16.24 12.68 -2.98
CA GLU A 187 -16.86 13.38 -1.84
C GLU A 187 -18.39 13.55 -1.98
N ASP A 188 -18.92 13.58 -3.21
CA ASP A 188 -20.33 13.86 -3.52
C ASP A 188 -21.17 12.62 -3.89
N VAL A 189 -20.64 11.40 -3.75
CA VAL A 189 -21.32 10.15 -4.17
C VAL A 189 -22.45 9.75 -3.20
N ASP A 190 -23.56 9.20 -3.72
CA ASP A 190 -24.68 8.71 -2.92
C ASP A 190 -24.23 7.61 -1.93
N ASN A 191 -24.59 7.77 -0.65
CA ASN A 191 -24.21 6.90 0.46
C ASN A 191 -24.60 5.42 0.24
N SER A 192 -25.64 5.14 -0.54
CA SER A 192 -26.05 3.77 -0.89
C SER A 192 -25.09 3.07 -1.86
N LEU A 193 -24.31 3.83 -2.63
CA LEU A 193 -23.29 3.32 -3.57
C LEU A 193 -21.92 3.10 -2.89
N LEU A 194 -21.78 3.50 -1.61
CA LEU A 194 -20.52 3.46 -0.85
C LEU A 194 -20.30 2.16 -0.06
N TYR A 195 -21.17 1.17 -0.27
CA TYR A 195 -21.07 -0.14 0.37
C TYR A 195 -21.19 -1.25 -0.67
N THR A 196 -20.09 -1.96 -0.89
CA THR A 196 -20.03 -3.16 -1.72
C THR A 196 -20.98 -4.23 -1.17
N GLN A 197 -21.65 -4.97 -2.04
CA GLN A 197 -22.53 -6.06 -1.64
C GLN A 197 -21.77 -7.40 -1.58
N PRO A 198 -22.14 -8.36 -0.72
CA PRO A 198 -21.52 -9.68 -0.68
C PRO A 198 -21.51 -10.42 -2.03
N GLU A 199 -22.53 -10.22 -2.86
CA GLU A 199 -22.64 -10.76 -4.21
C GLU A 199 -21.53 -10.22 -5.13
N ASP A 200 -21.13 -8.95 -4.97
CA ASP A 200 -20.05 -8.35 -5.76
C ASP A 200 -18.70 -9.00 -5.42
N ILE A 201 -18.45 -9.25 -4.13
CA ILE A 201 -17.26 -9.97 -3.66
C ILE A 201 -17.25 -11.40 -4.22
N TRP A 202 -18.41 -12.05 -4.26
CA TRP A 202 -18.53 -13.38 -4.86
C TRP A 202 -18.26 -13.38 -6.37
N ASP A 203 -18.79 -12.40 -7.12
CA ASP A 203 -18.50 -12.29 -8.55
C ASP A 203 -17.00 -12.14 -8.81
N VAL A 204 -16.32 -11.28 -8.04
CA VAL A 204 -14.84 -11.14 -8.11
C VAL A 204 -14.15 -12.46 -7.77
N GLN A 205 -14.50 -13.06 -6.63
CA GLN A 205 -13.89 -14.31 -6.16
C GLN A 205 -14.05 -15.43 -7.20
N ARG A 206 -15.26 -15.60 -7.74
CA ARG A 206 -15.58 -16.61 -8.76
C ARG A 206 -14.74 -16.40 -10.01
N GLU A 207 -14.72 -15.18 -10.55
CA GLU A 207 -14.06 -14.90 -11.83
C GLU A 207 -12.53 -14.92 -11.74
N LEU A 208 -11.94 -14.39 -10.66
CA LEU A 208 -10.48 -14.30 -10.53
C LEU A 208 -9.84 -15.62 -10.09
N SER A 209 -10.52 -16.41 -9.25
CA SER A 209 -10.01 -17.70 -8.78
C SER A 209 -9.85 -18.75 -9.89
N GLU A 210 -10.57 -18.60 -11.01
CA GLU A 210 -10.36 -19.41 -12.22
C GLU A 210 -8.97 -19.20 -12.84
N VAL A 211 -8.37 -18.02 -12.64
CA VAL A 211 -7.08 -17.64 -13.22
C VAL A 211 -5.95 -17.94 -12.25
N SER A 212 -6.09 -17.51 -10.99
CA SER A 212 -5.00 -17.54 -10.01
C SER A 212 -5.53 -17.37 -8.59
N PRO A 213 -4.90 -17.98 -7.57
CA PRO A 213 -5.23 -17.73 -6.17
C PRO A 213 -4.51 -16.48 -5.59
N TYR A 214 -3.67 -15.79 -6.37
CA TYR A 214 -2.85 -14.66 -5.91
C TYR A 214 -3.57 -13.33 -6.13
N PHE A 215 -4.67 -13.11 -5.41
CA PHE A 215 -5.38 -11.84 -5.43
C PHE A 215 -6.01 -11.49 -4.09
N SER A 216 -6.24 -10.19 -3.88
CA SER A 216 -6.94 -9.63 -2.73
C SER A 216 -7.98 -8.62 -3.18
N ILE A 217 -8.99 -8.38 -2.35
CA ILE A 217 -10.12 -7.51 -2.67
C ILE A 217 -10.20 -6.39 -1.62
N ALA A 218 -10.12 -5.15 -2.09
CA ALA A 218 -10.56 -3.98 -1.36
C ALA A 218 -12.05 -3.74 -1.67
N ALA A 219 -12.84 -3.66 -0.62
CA ALA A 219 -14.27 -3.40 -0.71
C ALA A 219 -14.55 -2.00 -0.14
N ALA A 220 -15.56 -1.33 -0.68
CA ALA A 220 -16.13 -0.16 -0.04
C ALA A 220 -17.03 -0.61 1.11
N PHE A 221 -16.70 -0.23 2.35
CA PHE A 221 -17.54 -0.47 3.53
C PHE A 221 -17.66 0.81 4.38
N GLY A 222 -17.70 1.95 3.70
CA GLY A 222 -17.71 3.28 4.31
C GLY A 222 -16.33 3.82 4.69
N ASN A 223 -15.27 3.22 4.16
CA ASN A 223 -13.90 3.73 4.24
C ASN A 223 -13.69 4.90 3.26
N VAL A 224 -12.85 5.84 3.68
CA VAL A 224 -12.64 7.13 2.99
C VAL A 224 -11.15 7.43 2.97
N HIS A 225 -10.60 7.83 1.82
CA HIS A 225 -9.16 8.06 1.67
C HIS A 225 -8.73 9.44 2.17
N GLY A 226 -7.86 9.51 3.18
CA GLY A 226 -7.37 10.79 3.74
C GLY A 226 -8.02 11.16 5.07
N VAL A 227 -7.82 12.41 5.52
CA VAL A 227 -8.29 12.88 6.84
C VAL A 227 -9.49 13.80 6.67
N TYR A 228 -10.69 13.24 6.80
CA TYR A 228 -11.94 13.98 6.68
C TYR A 228 -12.64 14.21 8.01
N LYS A 229 -13.49 15.24 8.04
CA LYS A 229 -14.36 15.50 9.20
C LYS A 229 -15.32 14.31 9.37
N PRO A 230 -15.55 13.84 10.61
CA PRO A 230 -16.56 12.83 10.89
C PRO A 230 -17.93 13.29 10.36
N GLY A 231 -18.55 12.52 9.46
CA GLY A 231 -19.95 12.78 9.05
C GLY A 231 -20.37 12.41 7.63
N ASN A 232 -19.46 12.28 6.65
CA ASN A 232 -19.87 12.04 5.25
C ASN A 232 -20.28 10.57 4.99
N VAL A 233 -19.54 9.61 5.55
CA VAL A 233 -19.79 8.17 5.42
C VAL A 233 -19.43 7.49 6.74
N LYS A 234 -20.19 6.47 7.15
CA LYS A 234 -19.92 5.75 8.39
C LYS A 234 -19.25 4.42 8.07
N LEU A 235 -18.04 4.23 8.59
CA LEU A 235 -17.33 2.96 8.50
C LEU A 235 -18.17 1.82 9.11
N GLN A 236 -18.31 0.72 8.38
CA GLN A 236 -19.06 -0.48 8.77
C GLN A 236 -18.21 -1.75 8.57
N PRO A 237 -17.16 -1.97 9.38
CA PRO A 237 -16.27 -3.13 9.23
C PRO A 237 -16.99 -4.48 9.34
N GLU A 238 -18.17 -4.53 9.96
CA GLU A 238 -19.02 -5.72 10.04
C GLU A 238 -19.50 -6.23 8.66
N LEU A 239 -19.50 -5.40 7.63
CA LEU A 239 -19.82 -5.82 6.26
C LEU A 239 -18.80 -6.82 5.71
N LEU A 240 -17.53 -6.69 6.12
CA LEU A 240 -16.47 -7.63 5.75
C LEU A 240 -16.79 -9.05 6.23
N GLY A 241 -17.40 -9.19 7.41
CA GLY A 241 -17.87 -10.47 7.92
C GLY A 241 -18.99 -11.08 7.08
N LYS A 242 -19.90 -10.25 6.54
CA LYS A 242 -20.95 -10.70 5.62
C LYS A 242 -20.36 -11.17 4.29
N HIS A 243 -19.34 -10.49 3.78
CA HIS A 243 -18.63 -10.90 2.57
C HIS A 243 -17.97 -12.28 2.73
N GLN A 244 -17.23 -12.49 3.83
CA GLN A 244 -16.61 -13.79 4.12
C GLN A 244 -17.66 -14.90 4.24
N ALA A 245 -18.74 -14.66 4.99
CA ALA A 245 -19.79 -15.65 5.21
C ALA A 245 -20.49 -16.04 3.89
N TYR A 246 -20.80 -15.06 3.04
CA TYR A 246 -21.42 -15.30 1.75
C TYR A 246 -20.49 -16.11 0.83
N VAL A 247 -19.23 -15.72 0.70
CA VAL A 247 -18.25 -16.45 -0.12
C VAL A 247 -18.00 -17.85 0.41
N LYS A 248 -17.94 -18.03 1.74
CA LYS A 248 -17.83 -19.34 2.39
C LYS A 248 -18.99 -20.25 1.98
N GLU A 249 -20.22 -19.75 2.02
CA GLU A 249 -21.42 -20.49 1.62
C GLU A 249 -21.36 -20.91 0.14
N GLN A 250 -20.99 -19.98 -0.75
CA GLN A 250 -20.87 -20.26 -2.19
C GLN A 250 -19.78 -21.29 -2.50
N LEU A 251 -18.62 -21.17 -1.85
CA LEU A 251 -17.48 -22.09 -2.00
C LEU A 251 -17.68 -23.44 -1.31
N LYS A 252 -18.62 -23.54 -0.36
CA LYS A 252 -18.83 -24.73 0.49
C LYS A 252 -17.53 -25.17 1.19
N THR A 253 -16.80 -24.20 1.74
CA THR A 253 -15.53 -24.42 2.44
C THR A 253 -15.70 -24.30 3.96
N GLU A 254 -14.82 -24.95 4.71
CA GLU A 254 -14.73 -24.79 6.16
C GLU A 254 -13.89 -23.56 6.58
N ASP A 255 -13.16 -22.95 5.64
CA ASP A 255 -12.42 -21.71 5.87
C ASP A 255 -13.40 -20.57 6.18
N ASP A 256 -13.30 -19.97 7.36
CA ASP A 256 -14.11 -18.82 7.78
C ASP A 256 -13.68 -17.50 7.12
N LYS A 257 -12.49 -17.47 6.51
CA LYS A 257 -11.91 -16.26 5.88
C LYS A 257 -11.38 -16.60 4.48
N PRO A 258 -12.22 -17.11 3.55
CA PRO A 258 -11.78 -17.52 2.23
C PRO A 258 -11.25 -16.36 1.36
N VAL A 259 -11.63 -15.11 1.66
CA VAL A 259 -11.23 -13.92 0.90
C VAL A 259 -10.10 -13.18 1.63
N PHE A 260 -9.06 -12.79 0.89
CA PHE A 260 -8.05 -11.84 1.39
C PHE A 260 -8.57 -10.41 1.21
N LEU A 261 -8.97 -9.79 2.32
CA LEU A 261 -9.53 -8.44 2.29
C LEU A 261 -8.47 -7.38 2.56
N VAL A 262 -8.65 -6.21 1.95
CA VAL A 262 -7.79 -5.04 2.12
C VAL A 262 -8.61 -3.86 2.66
N PHE A 263 -8.02 -3.12 3.58
CA PHE A 263 -8.63 -1.96 4.22
C PHE A 263 -7.90 -0.69 3.76
N HIS A 264 -8.48 0.00 2.78
CA HIS A 264 -8.01 1.32 2.38
C HIS A 264 -8.60 2.42 3.26
N GLY A 265 -8.07 3.63 3.15
CA GLY A 265 -8.59 4.79 3.89
C GLY A 265 -8.51 4.64 5.41
N GLY A 266 -7.47 3.97 5.91
CA GLY A 266 -7.44 3.62 7.33
C GLY A 266 -7.05 4.75 8.28
N SER A 267 -6.37 5.78 7.79
CA SER A 267 -5.96 6.92 8.61
C SER A 267 -7.17 7.56 9.32
N GLY A 268 -7.05 7.76 10.63
CA GLY A 268 -8.15 8.27 11.47
C GLY A 268 -9.21 7.26 11.94
N SER A 269 -9.12 5.98 11.56
CA SER A 269 -9.99 4.93 12.09
C SER A 269 -9.67 4.60 13.55
N SER A 270 -10.69 4.25 14.33
CA SER A 270 -10.53 3.79 15.72
C SER A 270 -9.88 2.40 15.79
N LYS A 271 -9.32 2.09 16.96
CA LYS A 271 -8.72 0.77 17.22
C LYS A 271 -9.76 -0.34 17.08
N GLU A 272 -10.98 -0.11 17.54
CA GLU A 272 -12.09 -1.06 17.50
C GLU A 272 -12.52 -1.37 16.06
N GLU A 273 -12.53 -0.36 15.17
CA GLU A 273 -12.82 -0.55 13.75
C GLU A 273 -11.76 -1.42 13.07
N TYR A 274 -10.47 -1.14 13.33
CA TYR A 274 -9.38 -2.00 12.85
C TYR A 274 -9.48 -3.43 13.37
N GLN A 275 -9.69 -3.60 14.68
CA GLN A 275 -9.82 -4.94 15.28
C GLN A 275 -10.98 -5.72 14.67
N THR A 276 -12.11 -5.05 14.41
CA THR A 276 -13.27 -5.65 13.76
C THR A 276 -12.94 -6.08 12.32
N ALA A 277 -12.34 -5.20 11.51
CA ALA A 277 -11.95 -5.52 10.13
C ALA A 277 -10.97 -6.70 10.06
N ILE A 278 -9.93 -6.67 10.88
CA ILE A 278 -8.92 -7.73 11.00
C ILE A 278 -9.56 -9.06 11.40
N SER A 279 -10.53 -9.03 12.33
CA SER A 279 -11.24 -10.25 12.75
C SER A 279 -12.01 -10.92 11.60
N PHE A 280 -12.39 -10.15 10.58
CA PHE A 280 -13.06 -10.62 9.36
C PHE A 280 -12.11 -10.87 8.17
N GLY A 281 -10.81 -10.98 8.41
CA GLY A 281 -9.85 -11.43 7.40
C GLY A 281 -9.25 -10.33 6.54
N THR A 282 -9.31 -9.07 6.99
CA THR A 282 -8.42 -8.03 6.49
C THR A 282 -6.97 -8.40 6.79
N VAL A 283 -6.13 -8.46 5.75
CA VAL A 283 -4.70 -8.81 5.85
C VAL A 283 -3.77 -7.65 5.56
N LYS A 284 -4.27 -6.58 4.93
CA LYS A 284 -3.54 -5.37 4.56
C LYS A 284 -4.34 -4.14 4.95
N CYS A 285 -3.68 -3.15 5.56
CA CYS A 285 -4.27 -1.85 5.86
C CYS A 285 -3.38 -0.75 5.28
N ASN A 286 -3.92 0.09 4.39
CA ASN A 286 -3.18 1.21 3.81
C ASN A 286 -3.06 2.35 4.82
N LEU A 287 -1.88 2.96 4.87
CA LEU A 287 -1.56 4.12 5.68
C LEU A 287 -0.70 5.08 4.85
N ASP A 288 -1.18 6.32 4.72
CA ASP A 288 -0.44 7.36 4.01
C ASP A 288 -0.48 8.69 4.78
N THR A 289 -1.64 9.35 4.85
CA THR A 289 -1.74 10.71 5.40
C THR A 289 -1.23 10.84 6.84
N ASP A 290 -1.53 9.87 7.71
CA ASP A 290 -1.00 9.86 9.08
C ASP A 290 0.53 9.75 9.10
N MET A 291 1.12 9.00 8.16
CA MET A 291 2.57 8.82 8.05
C MET A 291 3.23 10.07 7.45
N GLN A 292 2.61 10.71 6.46
CA GLN A 292 3.07 11.99 5.91
C GLN A 292 3.14 13.06 7.01
N PHE A 293 2.11 13.14 7.84
CA PHE A 293 2.07 14.10 8.94
C PHE A 293 3.10 13.77 10.03
N ALA A 294 3.26 12.50 10.38
CA ALA A 294 4.29 12.05 11.33
C ALA A 294 5.70 12.38 10.84
N TYR A 295 5.99 12.12 9.57
CA TYR A 295 7.27 12.41 8.93
C TYR A 295 7.58 13.92 8.90
N LEU A 296 6.57 14.75 8.58
CA LEU A 296 6.68 16.21 8.65
C LEU A 296 6.93 16.70 10.08
N LYS A 297 6.24 16.13 11.07
CA LYS A 297 6.28 16.58 12.47
C LYS A 297 7.70 16.60 13.02
N GLY A 298 8.47 15.53 12.82
CA GLY A 298 9.85 15.45 13.30
C GLY A 298 10.75 16.55 12.73
N MET A 299 10.69 16.75 11.40
CA MET A 299 11.45 17.82 10.74
C MET A 299 11.00 19.20 11.18
N ARG A 300 9.69 19.43 11.25
CA ARG A 300 9.11 20.70 11.70
C ARG A 300 9.59 21.05 13.10
N ASP A 301 9.49 20.11 14.03
CA ASP A 301 9.83 20.35 15.44
C ASP A 301 11.34 20.65 15.57
N TYR A 302 12.20 19.93 14.84
CA TYR A 302 13.64 20.23 14.78
C TYR A 302 13.94 21.62 14.23
N ILE A 303 13.30 22.01 13.11
CA ILE A 303 13.52 23.33 12.49
C ILE A 303 13.09 24.45 13.44
N LEU A 304 11.97 24.28 14.14
CA LEU A 304 11.49 25.26 15.11
C LEU A 304 12.44 25.39 16.31
N GLU A 305 12.96 24.27 16.82
CA GLU A 305 13.90 24.28 17.94
C GLU A 305 15.28 24.86 17.56
N LYS A 306 15.79 24.52 16.37
CA LYS A 306 17.13 24.93 15.90
C LYS A 306 17.11 26.17 15.02
N LYS A 307 15.99 26.90 14.94
CA LYS A 307 15.80 28.06 14.06
C LYS A 307 17.02 28.98 14.01
N ASP A 308 17.52 29.42 15.17
CA ASP A 308 18.62 30.39 15.26
C ASP A 308 19.99 29.81 14.83
N TYR A 309 20.10 28.49 14.70
CA TYR A 309 21.26 27.77 14.18
C TYR A 309 21.12 27.37 12.71
N LEU A 310 19.98 27.65 12.07
CA LEU A 310 19.68 27.26 10.68
C LEU A 310 19.61 28.46 9.72
N MET A 311 19.61 29.69 10.22
CA MET A 311 19.46 30.90 9.40
C MET A 311 20.70 31.25 8.57
N THR A 312 21.90 30.86 9.03
CA THR A 312 23.17 31.16 8.37
C THR A 312 24.11 29.96 8.43
N GLN A 313 25.08 29.90 7.50
CA GLN A 313 26.11 28.83 7.54
C GLN A 313 27.10 29.00 8.71
N VAL A 314 27.35 30.26 9.10
CA VAL A 314 28.23 30.66 10.20
C VAL A 314 27.53 31.78 10.98
N GLY A 315 27.67 31.77 12.30
CA GLY A 315 27.01 32.68 13.24
C GLY A 315 25.76 32.06 13.84
N ASN A 316 25.69 32.03 15.17
CA ASN A 316 24.56 31.51 15.93
C ASN A 316 24.57 32.11 17.37
N PRO A 317 23.61 31.76 18.25
CA PRO A 317 23.58 32.27 19.63
C PRO A 317 24.85 32.02 20.47
N ASP A 318 25.69 31.06 20.08
CA ASP A 318 26.97 30.74 20.74
C ASP A 318 28.16 31.58 20.21
N GLY A 319 27.95 32.41 19.17
CA GLY A 319 28.92 33.37 18.64
C GLY A 319 28.87 33.57 17.12
N GLU A 320 29.32 34.73 16.66
CA GLU A 320 29.27 35.16 15.24
C GLU A 320 30.11 34.28 14.30
N ASP A 321 31.20 33.68 14.79
CA ASP A 321 32.10 32.83 13.99
C ASP A 321 31.80 31.32 14.09
N LYS A 322 30.72 30.93 14.78
CA LYS A 322 30.41 29.51 15.02
C LYS A 322 29.81 28.85 13.78
N PRO A 323 30.33 27.70 13.31
CA PRO A 323 29.79 27.02 12.13
C PRO A 323 28.52 26.22 12.46
N ASN A 324 27.54 26.29 11.57
CA ASN A 324 26.24 25.64 11.75
C ASN A 324 26.07 24.32 11.00
N LYS A 325 27.13 23.82 10.32
CA LYS A 325 27.08 22.60 9.51
C LYS A 325 26.42 21.41 10.21
N LYS A 326 26.72 21.21 11.50
CA LYS A 326 26.16 20.10 12.29
C LYS A 326 24.65 20.18 12.51
N TYR A 327 24.02 21.34 12.27
CA TYR A 327 22.58 21.54 12.44
C TYR A 327 21.83 21.44 11.11
N PHE A 328 22.36 22.02 10.03
CA PHE A 328 21.68 22.06 8.72
C PHE A 328 21.97 20.85 7.83
N ASP A 329 22.93 19.98 8.21
CA ASP A 329 23.19 18.74 7.49
C ASP A 329 21.89 17.91 7.35
N PRO A 330 21.44 17.58 6.13
CA PRO A 330 20.21 16.82 5.91
C PRO A 330 20.13 15.53 6.71
N ARG A 331 21.27 14.88 6.99
CA ARG A 331 21.29 13.63 7.76
C ARG A 331 20.81 13.79 9.20
N VAL A 332 20.81 15.02 9.73
CA VAL A 332 20.35 15.31 11.09
C VAL A 332 18.84 15.55 11.06
N TRP A 333 18.38 16.59 10.37
CA TRP A 333 16.96 16.95 10.44
C TRP A 333 16.06 16.00 9.63
N VAL A 334 16.56 15.34 8.58
CA VAL A 334 15.80 14.27 7.92
C VAL A 334 15.61 13.11 8.88
N ARG A 335 16.62 12.77 9.71
CA ARG A 335 16.56 11.68 10.69
C ARG A 335 15.47 11.88 11.74
N GLU A 336 15.20 13.12 12.13
CA GLU A 336 14.13 13.42 13.08
C GLU A 336 12.74 13.07 12.55
N GLY A 337 12.56 13.01 11.23
CA GLY A 337 11.30 12.57 10.61
C GLY A 337 11.10 11.05 10.56
N LEU A 338 12.14 10.24 10.81
CA LEU A 338 12.07 8.77 10.69
C LEU A 338 11.38 8.08 11.87
#